data_AF-A0A0Q2M1M5-F1
#
_entry.id   AF-A0A0Q2M1M5-F1
#
_cell.length_a   1.000
_cell.length_b   1.000
_cell.length_c   1.000
_cell.angle_alpha   90.00
_cell.angle_beta   90.00
_cell.angle_gamma   90.00
#
_symmetry.space_group_name_H-M   'P 1'
#
loop_
_entity.id
_entity.type
_entity.pdbx_description
1 polymer ?
#
loop_
_entity_poly.entity_id
_entity_poly.type
_entity_poly.pdbx_seq_one_letter_code
_entity_poly.pdbx_strand_id
1 'polypeptide(L)' 'MKKRLFVFITPDGVTYSSPDETYPDVENLQVLGFGEGSNEEEAFEDFIKNNKWVLETQFNEVICIEVKSRIYREKDFI' A
#
# COMPACT_ATOMS: atom_id res chain seq x y z
N MET A 1 -18.57 -13.98 7.34
CA MET A 1 -18.79 -13.17 6.12
C MET A 1 -17.72 -13.51 5.10
N LYS A 2 -17.91 -13.21 3.81
CA LYS A 2 -16.88 -13.46 2.79
C LYS A 2 -15.74 -12.44 2.97
N LYS A 3 -14.49 -12.93 3.10
CA LYS A 3 -13.31 -12.05 3.12
C LYS A 3 -13.12 -11.37 1.77
N ARG A 4 -12.68 -10.12 1.82
CA ARG A 4 -12.38 -9.25 0.67
C ARG A 4 -10.91 -8.83 0.77
N LEU A 5 -10.30 -8.56 -0.37
CA LEU A 5 -8.92 -8.08 -0.45
C LEU A 5 -8.90 -6.56 -0.35
N PHE A 6 -8.00 -6.04 0.47
CA PHE A 6 -7.75 -4.61 0.61
C PHE A 6 -6.28 -4.33 0.32
N VAL A 7 -6.00 -3.15 -0.24
CA VAL A 7 -4.66 -2.60 -0.41
C VAL A 7 -4.50 -1.41 0.52
N PHE A 8 -3.33 -1.32 1.15
CA PHE A 8 -2.93 -0.23 2.02
C PHE A 8 -1.87 0.60 1.32
N ILE A 9 -2.13 1.89 1.18
CA ILE A 9 -1.23 2.84 0.52
C ILE A 9 -0.97 4.04 1.43
N THR A 10 0.13 4.75 1.22
CA THR A 10 0.41 6.02 1.90
C THR A 10 0.78 7.11 0.90
N PRO A 11 0.32 8.36 1.11
CA PRO A 11 0.80 9.53 0.37
C PRO A 11 2.16 10.04 0.86
N ASP A 12 2.66 9.55 2.00
CA ASP A 12 3.94 9.99 2.58
C ASP A 12 5.17 9.37 1.87
N GLY A 13 4.93 8.60 0.79
CA GLY A 13 5.96 7.98 -0.01
C GLY A 13 6.74 9.02 -0.82
N VAL A 14 8.05 8.81 -0.91
CA VAL A 14 8.94 9.64 -1.73
C VAL A 14 9.86 8.74 -2.54
N THR A 15 10.24 9.18 -3.74
CA THR A 15 11.04 8.41 -4.68
C THR A 15 12.22 9.24 -5.16
N TYR A 16 13.38 8.59 -5.33
CA TYR A 16 14.53 9.15 -6.03
C TYR A 16 14.32 8.88 -7.52
N SER A 17 14.19 9.93 -8.33
CA SER A 17 14.01 9.79 -9.77
C SER A 17 15.29 9.37 -10.50
N SER A 18 16.45 9.56 -9.87
CA SER A 18 17.78 9.21 -10.37
C SER A 18 18.69 8.68 -9.25
N PRO A 19 19.63 7.77 -9.55
CA PRO A 19 20.63 7.30 -8.57
C PRO A 19 21.56 8.40 -8.03
N ASP A 20 21.70 9.51 -8.76
CA ASP A 20 22.60 10.61 -8.39
C ASP A 20 21.96 11.62 -7.42
N GLU A 21 20.65 11.51 -7.18
CA GLU A 21 19.95 12.41 -6.26
C GLU A 21 20.32 12.14 -4.80
N THR A 22 20.64 13.20 -4.06
CA THR A 22 21.04 13.12 -2.65
C THR A 22 19.83 13.12 -1.70
N TYR A 23 18.69 13.61 -2.18
CA TYR A 23 17.41 13.64 -1.49
C TYR A 23 16.32 13.20 -2.46
N PRO A 24 15.23 12.56 -1.98
CA PRO A 24 14.15 12.18 -2.86
C PRO A 24 13.47 13.44 -3.40
N ASP A 25 13.19 13.44 -4.69
CA ASP A 25 12.78 14.61 -5.46
C ASP A 25 11.35 14.49 -6.01
N VAL A 26 10.71 13.34 -5.81
CA VAL A 26 9.35 13.06 -6.29
C VAL A 26 8.47 12.53 -5.16
N GLU A 27 7.34 13.20 -4.94
CA GLU A 27 6.24 12.69 -4.09
C GLU A 27 5.55 11.50 -4.78
N ASN A 28 5.24 10.46 -4.02
CA ASN A 28 4.69 9.23 -4.58
C ASN A 28 3.65 8.57 -3.65
N LEU A 29 2.63 7.98 -4.26
CA LEU A 29 1.71 7.09 -3.55
C LEU A 29 2.35 5.70 -3.45
N GLN A 30 2.77 5.32 -2.25
CA GLN A 30 3.45 4.05 -2.02
C GLN A 30 2.48 2.98 -1.55
N VAL A 31 2.52 1.80 -2.18
CA VAL A 31 1.82 0.61 -1.69
C VAL A 31 2.60 0.01 -0.52
N LEU A 32 1.95 -0.07 0.64
CA LEU A 32 2.52 -0.66 1.85
C LEU A 32 2.28 -2.17 1.89
N GLY A 33 1.17 -2.63 1.32
CA GLY A 33 0.85 -4.05 1.20
C GLY A 33 -0.65 -4.32 1.11
N PHE A 34 -1.03 -5.54 1.46
CA PHE A 34 -2.40 -6.04 1.33
C PHE A 34 -2.83 -6.80 2.57
N GLY A 35 -4.13 -6.89 2.79
CA GLY A 35 -4.74 -7.72 3.84
C GLY A 35 -6.14 -8.19 3.46
N GLU A 36 -6.60 -9.27 4.09
CA GLU A 36 -7.91 -9.85 3.84
C GLU A 36 -8.82 -9.82 5.08
N GLY A 37 -10.00 -9.21 4.93
CA GLY A 37 -10.96 -9.05 6.01
C GLY A 37 -12.41 -9.02 5.55
N SER A 38 -13.34 -9.23 6.48
CA SER A 38 -14.77 -8.98 6.26
C SER A 38 -15.09 -7.50 6.20
N ASN A 39 -14.19 -6.64 6.71
CA ASN A 39 -14.21 -5.18 6.73
C ASN A 39 -12.76 -4.66 6.74
N GLU A 40 -12.60 -3.34 6.75
CA GLU A 40 -11.35 -2.61 6.70
C GLU A 40 -10.46 -2.87 7.93
N GLU A 41 -11.06 -2.99 9.11
CA GLU A 41 -10.36 -3.23 10.38
C GLU A 41 -9.75 -4.64 10.42
N GLU A 42 -10.54 -5.67 10.12
CA GLU A 42 -10.05 -7.05 10.01
C GLU A 42 -8.94 -7.18 8.95
N ALA A 43 -9.07 -6.47 7.83
CA ALA A 43 -8.06 -6.45 6.78
C ALA A 43 -6.79 -5.75 7.23
N PHE A 44 -6.89 -4.68 8.02
CA PHE A 44 -5.73 -3.98 8.57
C PHE A 44 -4.99 -4.84 9.60
N GLU A 45 -5.71 -5.53 10.49
CA GLU A 45 -5.12 -6.49 11.42
C GLU A 45 -4.37 -7.62 10.68
N ASP A 46 -4.95 -8.13 9.59
CA ASP A 46 -4.32 -9.14 8.73
C ASP A 46 -3.04 -8.61 8.05
N PHE A 47 -3.10 -7.38 7.51
CA PHE A 47 -1.98 -6.68 6.91
C PHE A 47 -0.82 -6.48 7.88
N ILE A 48 -1.08 -5.97 9.09
CA ILE A 48 -0.05 -5.67 10.09
C ILE A 48 0.63 -6.92 10.65
N LYS A 49 -0.06 -8.07 10.70
CA LYS A 49 0.56 -9.34 11.14
C LYS A 49 1.82 -9.69 10.34
N ASN A 50 1.81 -9.41 9.04
CA ASN A 50 2.90 -9.71 8.12
C ASN A 50 3.77 -8.49 7.78
N ASN A 51 3.31 -7.27 8.10
CA ASN A 51 3.98 -6.00 7.74
C ASN A 51 4.23 -5.11 8.97
N LYS A 52 4.72 -5.71 10.08
CA LYS A 52 4.96 -4.97 11.34
C LYS A 52 5.88 -3.75 11.18
N TRP A 53 6.79 -3.78 10.21
CA TRP A 53 7.68 -2.68 9.87
C TRP A 53 6.94 -1.35 9.63
N VAL A 54 5.69 -1.40 9.16
CA VAL A 54 4.86 -0.20 8.91
C VAL A 54 4.62 0.58 10.19
N LEU A 55 4.49 -0.11 11.34
CA LEU A 55 4.30 0.53 12.63
C LEU A 55 5.56 1.25 13.15
N GLU A 56 6.72 0.97 12.55
CA GLU A 56 8.00 1.59 12.89
C GLU A 56 8.30 2.81 12.01
N THR A 57 7.46 3.07 11.00
CA THR A 57 7.59 4.21 10.10
C THR A 57 7.05 5.50 10.72
N GLN A 58 7.44 6.63 10.14
CA GLN A 58 6.89 7.95 10.48
C GLN A 58 5.81 8.40 9.50
N PHE A 59 5.15 7.46 8.81
CA PHE A 59 4.01 7.78 7.96
C PHE A 59 2.88 8.35 8.82
N ASN A 60 2.37 9.51 8.41
CA ASN A 60 1.26 10.21 9.04
C ASN A 60 -0.09 9.60 8.62
N GLU A 61 -0.17 9.02 7.42
CA GLU A 61 -1.41 8.53 6.85
C GLU A 61 -1.27 7.17 6.16
N VAL A 62 -2.26 6.31 6.37
CA VAL A 62 -2.47 5.06 5.64
C VAL A 62 -3.90 5.00 5.14
N ILE A 63 -4.05 4.87 3.82
CA ILE A 63 -5.33 4.78 3.12
C ILE A 63 -5.62 3.30 2.81
N CYS A 64 -6.82 2.84 3.18
CA CYS A 64 -7.30 1.49 2.90
C CYS A 64 -8.28 1.51 1.72
N ILE A 65 -8.04 0.68 0.70
CA ILE A 65 -8.87 0.59 -0.51
C ILE A 65 -9.26 -0.87 -0.75
N GLU A 66 -10.56 -1.15 -0.88
CA GLU A 66 -11.04 -2.48 -1.26
C GLU A 66 -10.77 -2.77 -2.74
N VAL A 67 -10.12 -3.89 -3.01
CA VAL A 67 -9.87 -4.37 -4.38
C VAL A 67 -11.14 -5.03 -4.92
N LYS A 68 -11.92 -4.29 -5.71
CA LYS A 68 -13.18 -4.79 -6.33
C LYS A 68 -12.94 -5.77 -7.48
N SER A 69 -11.85 -5.58 -8.21
CA SER A 69 -11.45 -6.43 -9.34
C SER A 69 -9.94 -6.56 -9.39
N ARG A 70 -9.44 -7.78 -9.50
CA ARG A 70 -8.01 -8.01 -9.75
C ARG A 70 -7.72 -7.77 -11.23
N ILE A 71 -6.71 -6.94 -11.51
CA ILE A 71 -6.23 -6.65 -12.85
C ILE A 71 -5.40 -7.86 -13.34
N TYR A 72 -6.05 -9.01 -13.57
CA TYR A 72 -5.41 -10.20 -14.16
C TYR A 72 -5.43 -10.19 -15.69
N ARG A 73 -5.81 -9.08 -16.32
CA ARG A 73 -5.74 -8.95 -17.78
C ARG A 73 -4.57 -8.06 -18.12
N GLU A 74 -3.48 -8.70 -18.52
CA GLU A 74 -2.28 -8.14 -19.16
C GLU A 74 -2.65 -6.92 -20.00
N LYS A 75 -2.52 -5.74 -19.38
CA LYS A 75 -2.52 -4.47 -20.10
C LYS A 75 -1.26 -3.77 -19.65
N ASP A 76 -0.18 -4.15 -20.31
CA ASP A 76 1.05 -3.38 -20.27
C ASP A 76 0.79 -2.08 -21.03
N PHE A 77 0.82 -0.98 -20.31
CA PHE A 77 0.86 0.36 -20.89
C PHE A 77 2.32 0.81 -20.80
N ILE A 78 3.15 0.29 -21.72
CA ILE A 78 4.49 0.83 -21.97
C ILE A 78 4.35 1.95 -22.99
#